data_AF-A0A0G1YCD1-F1
#
_entry.id   AF-A0A0G1YCD1-F1
#
_cell.length_a   1.000
_cell.length_b   1.000
_cell.length_c   1.000
_cell.angle_alpha   90.00
_cell.angle_beta   90.00
_cell.angle_gamma   90.00
#
_symmetry.space_group_name_H-M   'P 1'
#
loop_
_entity.id
_entity.type
_entity.pdbx_description
1 polymer ?
#
loop_
_entity_poly.entity_id
_entity_poly.type
_entity_poly.pdbx_seq_one_letter_code
_entity_poly.pdbx_strand_id
1 'polypeptide(L)'
;MQLCTPPVFLFACICYKSDMDVKSSQPVPWIFWILLVSVIFVVGQTLYVQTFSKDYFFFVEAPCDPAVNECYVRDCSILDECPPNDLATFRTFQLPASRFEYCSDNSCLNICPSETYFCEELPCSDQEDYSCEGPKETETTTEDSEMPASEI
;
A
#
# COMPACT_ATOMS: atom_id res chain seq x y z
N MET A 1 -62.03 23.76 -28.04
CA MET A 1 -61.12 22.72 -28.58
C MET A 1 -59.71 23.24 -28.46
N GLN A 2 -58.97 22.76 -27.46
CA GLN A 2 -57.53 22.91 -27.39
C GLN A 2 -57.01 21.59 -26.79
N LEU A 3 -56.35 20.82 -27.64
CA LEU A 3 -55.79 19.52 -27.27
C LEU A 3 -54.54 19.75 -26.41
N CYS A 4 -54.56 19.26 -25.18
CA CYS A 4 -53.35 18.86 -24.47
C CYS A 4 -53.51 17.40 -24.06
N THR A 5 -52.71 16.55 -24.69
CA THR A 5 -52.45 15.15 -24.36
C THR A 5 -51.88 15.01 -22.93
N PRO A 6 -52.25 13.97 -22.16
CA PRO A 6 -51.54 13.55 -20.94
C PRO A 6 -50.53 12.42 -21.33
N PRO A 7 -49.80 11.72 -20.41
CA PRO A 7 -49.71 11.84 -18.95
C PRO A 7 -48.25 11.64 -18.47
N VAL A 8 -47.47 12.67 -18.16
CA VAL A 8 -46.21 12.42 -17.43
C VAL A 8 -45.94 13.58 -16.49
N PHE A 9 -45.67 13.22 -15.25
CA PHE A 9 -45.33 14.09 -14.13
C PHE A 9 -46.50 14.83 -13.46
N LEU A 10 -47.10 14.13 -12.50
CA LEU A 10 -47.57 14.72 -11.25
C LEU A 10 -46.38 15.37 -10.51
N PHE A 11 -45.89 16.51 -11.01
CA PHE A 11 -45.26 17.47 -10.13
C PHE A 11 -46.38 18.37 -9.63
N ALA A 12 -46.85 18.06 -8.43
CA ALA A 12 -47.55 19.03 -7.62
C ALA A 12 -46.69 20.30 -7.59
N CYS A 13 -47.13 21.34 -8.28
CA CYS A 13 -46.63 22.70 -8.10
C CYS A 13 -47.01 23.13 -6.67
N ILE A 14 -46.24 22.65 -5.70
CA ILE A 14 -46.19 23.25 -4.37
C ILE A 14 -45.42 24.55 -4.57
N CYS A 15 -46.14 25.65 -4.72
CA CYS A 15 -45.58 26.99 -4.62
C CYS A 15 -45.01 27.17 -3.20
N TYR A 16 -43.76 26.74 -2.99
CA TYR A 16 -43.06 26.97 -1.74
C TYR A 16 -42.61 28.44 -1.71
N LYS A 17 -43.35 29.25 -0.94
CA LYS A 17 -43.00 30.63 -0.65
C LYS A 17 -41.81 30.62 0.30
N SER A 18 -40.60 30.78 -0.24
CA SER A 18 -39.38 30.94 0.54
C SER A 18 -39.29 32.38 1.07
N ASP A 19 -40.09 32.70 2.09
CA ASP A 19 -39.85 33.86 2.93
C ASP A 19 -38.63 33.55 3.81
N MET A 20 -37.45 33.94 3.36
CA MET A 20 -36.18 33.79 4.10
C MET A 20 -35.96 35.02 4.97
N ASP A 21 -36.83 35.21 5.97
CA ASP A 21 -36.53 36.06 7.11
C ASP A 21 -35.53 35.34 8.02
N VAL A 22 -34.24 35.42 7.67
CA VAL A 22 -33.15 34.97 8.53
C VAL A 22 -32.97 35.99 9.65
N LYS A 23 -33.77 35.85 10.71
CA LYS A 23 -33.48 36.49 11.98
C LYS A 23 -33.93 35.65 13.16
N SER A 24 -33.04 34.80 13.66
CA SER A 24 -32.96 34.56 15.09
C SER A 24 -31.65 33.87 15.42
N SER A 25 -30.78 34.56 16.16
CA SER A 25 -29.68 33.93 16.88
C SER A 25 -30.29 33.08 18.00
N GLN A 26 -30.81 31.91 17.65
CA GLN A 26 -31.27 30.95 18.65
C GLN A 26 -30.04 30.22 19.21
N PRO A 27 -29.92 30.09 20.53
CA PRO A 27 -28.82 29.32 21.11
C PRO A 27 -28.92 27.89 20.60
N VAL A 28 -27.81 27.39 20.05
CA VAL A 28 -27.72 25.99 19.61
C VAL A 28 -28.14 25.07 20.76
N PRO A 29 -29.14 24.20 20.57
CA PRO A 29 -29.54 23.30 21.65
C PRO A 29 -28.39 22.38 22.01
N TRP A 30 -28.24 22.09 23.29
CA TRP A 30 -27.15 21.31 23.88
C TRP A 30 -26.94 19.93 23.23
N ILE A 31 -27.98 19.36 22.60
CA ILE A 31 -27.91 18.10 21.86
C ILE A 31 -26.90 18.12 20.71
N PHE A 32 -26.71 19.26 20.04
CA PHE A 32 -25.72 19.37 18.96
C PHE A 32 -24.28 19.25 19.49
N TRP A 33 -24.03 19.67 20.73
CA TRP A 33 -22.72 19.47 21.37
C TRP A 33 -22.45 18.00 21.67
N ILE A 34 -23.47 17.23 22.08
CA ILE A 34 -23.33 15.78 22.28
C ILE A 34 -23.07 15.07 20.96
N LEU A 35 -23.80 15.43 19.91
CA LEU A 35 -23.55 14.87 18.58
C LEU A 35 -22.13 15.18 18.11
N LEU A 36 -21.67 16.43 18.27
CA LEU A 36 -20.30 16.82 17.93
C LEU A 36 -19.25 16.02 18.72
N VAL A 37 -19.41 15.88 20.04
CA VAL A 37 -18.50 15.10 20.88
C VAL A 37 -18.49 13.63 20.47
N SER A 38 -19.64 13.05 20.10
CA SER A 38 -19.70 11.65 19.65
C SER A 38 -18.90 11.41 18.37
N VAL A 39 -18.99 12.34 17.40
CA VAL A 39 -18.21 12.27 16.16
C VAL A 39 -16.72 12.42 16.46
N ILE A 40 -16.34 13.40 17.28
CA ILE A 40 -14.93 13.60 17.69
C ILE A 40 -14.40 12.37 18.40
N PHE A 41 -15.20 11.71 19.25
CA PHE A 41 -14.80 10.51 19.96
C PHE A 41 -14.51 9.36 19.00
N VAL A 42 -15.39 9.10 18.04
CA VAL A 42 -15.18 8.04 17.03
C VAL A 42 -13.94 8.33 16.19
N VAL A 43 -13.78 9.56 15.70
CA VAL A 43 -12.60 9.98 14.94
C VAL A 43 -11.32 9.84 15.77
N GLY A 44 -11.37 10.21 17.06
CA GLY A 44 -10.26 10.08 17.99
C GLY A 44 -9.85 8.62 18.22
N GLN A 45 -10.83 7.72 18.38
CA GLN A 45 -10.57 6.28 18.50
C GLN A 45 -9.90 5.73 17.23
N THR A 46 -10.41 6.08 16.05
CA THR A 46 -9.83 5.67 14.78
C THR A 46 -8.40 6.17 14.61
N LEU A 47 -8.15 7.45 14.89
CA LEU A 47 -6.81 8.04 14.82
C LEU A 47 -5.85 7.44 15.84
N TYR A 48 -6.34 7.11 17.04
CA TYR A 48 -5.53 6.49 18.09
C TYR A 48 -5.03 5.11 17.66
N VAL A 49 -5.91 4.25 17.12
CA VAL A 49 -5.51 2.93 16.63
C VAL A 49 -4.51 3.05 15.48
N GLN A 50 -4.78 3.94 14.52
CA GLN A 50 -3.93 4.10 13.35
C GLN A 50 -2.56 4.72 13.66
N THR A 51 -2.49 5.67 14.61
CA THR A 51 -1.25 6.42 14.89
C THR A 51 -0.40 5.76 15.98
N PHE A 52 -1.04 5.25 17.04
CA PHE A 52 -0.34 4.75 18.22
C PHE A 52 -0.26 3.22 18.28
N SER A 53 -1.36 2.52 17.98
CA SER A 53 -1.35 1.05 18.02
C SER A 53 -0.45 0.48 16.93
N LYS A 54 -0.43 1.12 15.74
CA LYS A 54 0.34 0.65 14.57
C LYS A 54 0.17 -0.84 14.29
N ASP A 55 -1.03 -1.38 14.57
CA ASP A 55 -1.41 -2.79 14.37
C ASP A 55 -1.79 -3.04 12.91
N TYR A 56 -0.89 -2.65 12.00
CA TYR A 56 -1.02 -2.92 10.58
C TYR A 56 0.35 -3.25 10.00
N PHE A 57 0.33 -4.00 8.91
CA PHE A 57 1.53 -4.44 8.22
C PHE A 57 1.80 -3.55 7.01
N PHE A 58 3.07 -3.29 6.77
CA PHE A 58 3.56 -2.72 5.52
C PHE A 58 4.21 -3.80 4.69
N PHE A 59 4.02 -3.70 3.38
CA PHE A 59 4.82 -4.40 2.39
C PHE A 59 5.95 -3.47 1.98
N VAL A 60 7.19 -3.92 2.14
CA VAL A 60 8.38 -3.17 1.75
C VAL A 60 9.08 -3.93 0.65
N GLU A 61 9.28 -3.24 -0.46
CA GLU A 61 10.08 -3.73 -1.57
C GLU A 61 11.54 -3.32 -1.38
N ALA A 62 12.44 -4.28 -1.52
CA ALA A 62 13.88 -4.09 -1.37
C ALA A 62 14.64 -4.55 -2.62
N PRO A 63 15.84 -4.00 -2.89
CA PRO A 63 16.74 -4.54 -3.90
C PRO A 63 17.00 -6.02 -3.63
N CYS A 64 16.90 -6.82 -4.70
CA CYS A 64 17.16 -8.24 -4.66
C CYS A 64 18.58 -8.54 -5.15
N ASP A 65 19.28 -9.41 -4.42
CA ASP A 65 20.55 -10.00 -4.85
C ASP A 65 20.27 -11.41 -5.42
N PRO A 66 20.35 -11.61 -6.75
CA PRO A 66 20.05 -12.89 -7.37
C PRO A 66 21.10 -13.97 -7.06
N ALA A 67 22.21 -13.65 -6.40
CA ALA A 67 23.21 -14.66 -6.02
C ALA A 67 22.81 -15.44 -4.76
N VAL A 68 21.85 -14.93 -3.97
CA VAL A 68 21.58 -15.44 -2.62
C VAL A 68 20.15 -15.97 -2.47
N ASN A 69 19.15 -15.36 -3.11
CA ASN A 69 17.72 -15.65 -2.89
C ASN A 69 16.88 -15.60 -4.20
N GLU A 70 15.61 -16.01 -4.11
CA GLU A 70 14.59 -15.87 -5.17
C GLU A 70 14.03 -14.42 -5.22
N CYS A 71 13.83 -13.88 -6.41
CA CYS A 71 13.44 -12.49 -6.65
C CYS A 71 12.19 -12.37 -7.53
N TYR A 72 11.37 -11.35 -7.26
CA TYR A 72 10.33 -10.89 -8.17
C TYR A 72 10.94 -10.03 -9.28
N VAL A 73 10.39 -10.17 -10.48
CA VAL A 73 10.76 -9.45 -11.70
C VAL A 73 9.50 -8.88 -12.32
N ARG A 74 9.57 -7.59 -12.68
CA ARG A 74 8.53 -6.88 -13.43
C ARG A 74 9.13 -6.16 -14.62
N ASP A 75 8.33 -5.94 -15.66
CA ASP A 75 8.76 -5.15 -16.81
C ASP A 75 8.66 -3.65 -16.49
N CYS A 76 9.79 -2.96 -16.35
CA CYS A 76 9.88 -1.50 -16.20
C CYS A 76 10.10 -0.77 -17.53
N SER A 77 9.92 -1.43 -18.67
CA SER A 77 10.12 -0.79 -19.98
C SER A 77 9.06 0.25 -20.32
N ILE A 78 7.89 0.21 -19.67
CA ILE A 78 6.80 1.17 -19.82
C ILE A 78 6.92 2.27 -18.77
N LEU A 79 6.94 3.53 -19.21
CA LEU A 79 6.97 4.70 -18.34
C LEU A 79 5.69 4.72 -17.47
N ASP A 80 5.84 4.96 -16.16
CA ASP A 80 4.78 5.02 -15.13
C ASP A 80 4.21 3.68 -14.60
N GLU A 81 4.69 2.52 -15.06
CA GLU A 81 4.25 1.22 -14.51
C GLU A 81 5.14 0.70 -13.36
N CYS A 82 6.28 1.35 -13.11
CA CYS A 82 7.18 0.96 -12.02
C CYS A 82 6.97 1.75 -10.74
N PRO A 83 7.21 1.10 -9.58
CA PRO A 83 7.11 1.78 -8.31
C PRO A 83 8.13 2.93 -8.23
N PRO A 84 7.91 3.91 -7.33
CA PRO A 84 8.78 5.09 -7.18
C PRO A 84 10.25 4.80 -6.85
N ASN A 85 10.59 3.53 -6.63
CA ASN A 85 11.91 3.03 -6.28
C ASN A 85 12.69 2.49 -7.50
N ASP A 86 12.08 2.49 -8.71
CA ASP A 86 12.66 2.06 -9.99
C ASP A 86 13.26 0.64 -10.00
N LEU A 87 12.76 -0.24 -9.13
CA LEU A 87 13.25 -1.60 -9.00
C LEU A 87 12.52 -2.57 -9.95
N ALA A 88 13.21 -2.98 -11.01
CA ALA A 88 12.76 -4.04 -11.91
C ALA A 88 12.86 -5.44 -11.28
N THR A 89 13.83 -5.62 -10.37
CA THR A 89 14.09 -6.88 -9.66
C THR A 89 14.12 -6.61 -8.16
N PHE A 90 13.22 -7.22 -7.41
CA PHE A 90 12.98 -6.88 -6.01
C PHE A 90 12.48 -8.08 -5.21
N ARG A 91 12.46 -7.91 -3.89
CA ARG A 91 11.83 -8.83 -2.94
C ARG A 91 10.89 -8.07 -2.05
N THR A 92 9.92 -8.77 -1.46
CA THR A 92 8.88 -8.16 -0.64
C THR A 92 8.95 -8.69 0.77
N PHE A 93 8.94 -7.77 1.73
CA PHE A 93 8.87 -8.09 3.15
C PHE A 93 7.55 -7.60 3.73
N GLN A 94 6.91 -8.42 4.55
CA GLN A 94 5.79 -8.02 5.39
C GLN A 94 6.30 -7.71 6.80
N LEU A 95 6.11 -6.48 7.27
CA LEU A 95 6.54 -6.04 8.60
C LEU A 95 5.49 -5.18 9.31
N PRO A 96 5.41 -5.23 10.65
CA PRO A 96 4.52 -4.37 11.41
C PRO A 96 4.99 -2.91 11.35
N ALA A 97 4.03 -1.99 11.21
CA ALA A 97 4.28 -0.56 11.09
C ALA A 97 5.05 0.05 12.27
N SER A 98 4.95 -0.56 13.45
CA SER A 98 5.73 -0.17 14.63
C SER A 98 7.24 -0.38 14.48
N ARG A 99 7.68 -1.23 13.54
CA ARG A 99 9.07 -1.62 13.35
C ARG A 99 9.70 -1.14 12.06
N PHE A 100 8.96 -0.39 11.25
CA PHE A 100 9.48 0.17 10.00
C PHE A 100 10.79 0.96 10.19
N GLU A 101 10.94 1.66 11.31
CA GLU A 101 12.17 2.42 11.65
C GLU A 101 13.44 1.55 11.70
N TYR A 102 13.32 0.25 11.98
CA TYR A 102 14.46 -0.65 12.05
C TYR A 102 14.92 -1.12 10.67
N CYS A 103 14.13 -0.91 9.60
CA CYS A 103 14.51 -1.23 8.22
C CYS A 103 15.20 -0.02 7.58
N SER A 104 16.33 0.38 8.17
CA SER A 104 17.08 1.58 7.77
C SER A 104 18.04 1.36 6.60
N ASP A 105 18.31 0.11 6.26
CA ASP A 105 19.26 -0.32 5.21
C ASP A 105 18.57 -0.66 3.88
N ASN A 106 17.28 -0.35 3.73
CA ASN A 106 16.42 -0.71 2.59
C ASN A 106 16.37 -2.21 2.29
N SER A 107 16.90 -3.07 3.17
CA SER A 107 17.01 -4.50 2.92
C SER A 107 16.14 -5.33 3.84
N CYS A 108 15.73 -4.78 5.00
CA CYS A 108 14.96 -5.42 6.10
C CYS A 108 15.49 -6.80 6.57
N LEU A 109 16.59 -7.29 5.97
CA LEU A 109 17.20 -8.59 6.15
C LEU A 109 17.77 -8.79 7.55
N ASN A 110 18.04 -7.71 8.27
CA ASN A 110 18.59 -7.78 9.62
C ASN A 110 17.48 -7.97 10.68
N ILE A 111 16.21 -7.71 10.32
CA ILE A 111 15.06 -7.77 11.23
C ILE A 111 14.34 -9.11 11.09
N CYS A 112 14.19 -9.59 9.86
CA CYS A 112 13.52 -10.85 9.56
C CYS A 112 14.22 -12.17 9.99
N PRO A 113 15.54 -12.27 10.26
CA PRO A 113 16.16 -13.51 10.71
C PRO A 113 15.94 -13.74 12.22
N SER A 114 15.38 -12.76 12.91
CA SER A 114 15.06 -12.85 14.33
C SER A 114 13.63 -13.35 14.48
N GLU A 115 13.42 -14.61 14.86
CA GLU A 115 12.10 -15.22 15.20
C GLU A 115 11.30 -14.46 16.29
N THR A 116 11.81 -13.32 16.76
CA THR A 116 11.24 -12.49 17.80
C THR A 116 10.08 -11.62 17.29
N TYR A 117 9.93 -11.44 15.98
CA TYR A 117 8.95 -10.54 15.39
C TYR A 117 8.21 -11.17 14.20
N PHE A 118 6.97 -10.73 13.95
CA PHE A 118 6.21 -11.04 12.74
C PHE A 118 6.79 -10.26 11.52
N CYS A 119 8.04 -10.55 11.16
CA CYS A 119 8.70 -10.08 9.93
C CYS A 119 8.83 -11.29 9.03
N GLU A 120 8.16 -11.29 7.89
CA GLU A 120 8.14 -12.41 6.96
C GLU A 120 8.59 -11.94 5.58
N GLU A 121 9.57 -12.64 5.01
CA GLU A 121 9.93 -12.50 3.59
C GLU A 121 8.92 -13.30 2.78
N LEU A 122 8.20 -12.61 1.89
CA LEU A 122 7.17 -13.26 1.08
C LEU A 122 7.80 -14.02 -0.08
N PRO A 123 7.59 -15.34 -0.17
CA PRO A 123 8.13 -16.13 -1.25
C PRO A 123 7.51 -15.70 -2.58
N CYS A 124 8.30 -15.82 -3.62
CA CYS A 124 7.98 -15.49 -5.00
C CYS A 124 6.62 -16.03 -5.51
N SER A 125 6.13 -17.15 -4.95
CA SER A 125 4.85 -17.77 -5.30
C SER A 125 3.59 -16.97 -4.94
N ASP A 126 3.69 -16.02 -4.03
CA ASP A 126 2.51 -15.47 -3.36
C ASP A 126 1.91 -14.24 -4.08
N GLN A 127 2.50 -13.82 -5.20
CA GLN A 127 2.00 -12.69 -6.00
C GLN A 127 1.81 -13.08 -7.48
N GLU A 128 0.58 -12.97 -7.96
CA GLU A 128 0.18 -13.42 -9.32
C GLU A 128 0.67 -12.50 -10.45
N ASP A 129 1.03 -11.25 -10.16
CA ASP A 129 1.34 -10.22 -11.17
C ASP A 129 2.84 -10.13 -11.55
N TYR A 130 3.70 -10.97 -10.97
CA TYR A 130 5.16 -10.86 -11.12
C TYR A 130 5.80 -12.19 -11.54
N SER A 131 6.88 -12.12 -12.32
CA SER A 131 7.68 -13.29 -12.69
C SER A 131 8.78 -13.52 -11.66
N CYS A 132 9.16 -14.77 -11.42
CA CYS A 132 10.17 -15.10 -10.41
C CYS A 132 11.49 -15.49 -11.08
N GLU A 133 12.60 -14.87 -10.70
CA GLU A 133 13.95 -15.32 -11.03
C GLU A 133 14.55 -15.98 -9.79
N GLY A 134 14.81 -17.28 -9.86
CA GLY A 134 15.59 -17.98 -8.86
C GLY A 134 17.08 -17.64 -8.97
N PRO A 135 17.89 -17.99 -7.96
CA PRO A 135 19.33 -17.80 -8.04
C PRO A 135 19.90 -18.54 -9.24
N LYS A 136 20.53 -17.80 -10.16
CA LYS A 136 21.29 -18.42 -11.25
C LYS A 136 22.55 -18.98 -10.64
N GLU A 137 22.66 -20.31 -10.56
CA GLU A 137 23.93 -20.95 -10.25
C GLU A 137 24.99 -20.34 -11.17
N THR A 138 25.96 -19.66 -10.56
CA THR A 138 27.12 -19.19 -11.30
C THR A 138 27.83 -20.45 -11.75
N GLU A 139 27.61 -20.83 -13.01
CA GLU A 139 28.33 -21.90 -13.67
C GLU A 139 29.80 -21.48 -13.62
N THR A 140 30.52 -22.06 -12.66
CA THR A 140 31.95 -21.87 -12.49
C THR A 140 32.59 -22.41 -13.75
N THR A 141 32.86 -21.53 -14.71
CA THR A 141 33.72 -21.88 -15.84
C THR A 141 35.10 -22.03 -15.24
N THR A 142 35.42 -23.27 -14.84
CA THR A 142 36.78 -23.74 -14.62
C THR A 142 37.50 -23.55 -15.96
N GLU A 143 38.15 -22.40 -16.12
CA GLU A 143 39.15 -22.21 -17.16
C GLU A 143 40.39 -23.01 -16.73
N ASP A 144 40.32 -24.33 -16.94
CA ASP A 144 41.49 -25.21 -16.97
C ASP A 144 42.34 -24.79 -18.18
N SER A 145 43.17 -23.76 -18.00
CA SER A 145 44.33 -23.53 -18.85
C SER A 145 45.54 -24.15 -18.17
N GLU A 146 45.68 -25.46 -18.39
CA GLU A 146 46.86 -26.25 -18.11
C GLU A 146 48.08 -25.65 -18.83
N MET A 147 49.04 -25.19 -18.05
CA MET A 147 50.39 -24.83 -18.49
C MET A 147 51.28 -26.06 -18.38
N PRO A 148 51.78 -26.65 -19.48
CA PRO A 148 52.97 -27.47 -19.38
C PRO A 148 54.21 -26.59 -19.53
N ALA A 149 54.94 -26.46 -18.43
CA ALA A 149 56.38 -26.26 -18.47
C ALA A 149 57.03 -27.55 -18.99
N SER A 150 57.90 -27.44 -20.00
CA SER A 150 58.95 -28.44 -20.22
C SER A 150 60.24 -27.74 -20.67
N GLU A 151 61.25 -27.85 -19.80
CA GLU A 151 62.66 -27.72 -20.13
C GLU A 151 63.03 -28.59 -21.34
N ILE A 152 63.86 -28.05 -22.25
CA ILE A 152 65.23 -28.47 -22.63
C ILE A 152 65.88 -27.29 -23.37
#